data_AF-A0A2H6N5M9-F1
#
_entry.id   AF-A0A2H6N5M9-F1
#
_cell.length_a   1.000
_cell.length_b   1.000
_cell.length_c   1.000
_cell.angle_alpha   90.00
_cell.angle_beta   90.00
_cell.angle_gamma   90.00
#
_symmetry.space_group_name_H-M   'P 1'
#
loop_
_entity.id
_entity.type
_entity.pdbx_description
1 polymer ?
#
loop_
_entity_poly.entity_id
_entity_poly.type
_entity_poly.pdbx_seq_one_letter_code
_entity_poly.pdbx_strand_id
1 'polypeptide(L)'
;ILHLPHGFANQVTQAYKEHNYGKVVRLLQAFCSKDLSSFYFSIIKDRLYCEEEKDPKRRSCQTALAAVLDSVVRSFAPILPHLSEEVFQYIPYRKESDSVFRSGWMTTSAVWKKPGLEEAVDGACAVRDGFLSFIAGKNAAEYQVILVIEPGLFFELMEVLQPEECSNTSQLNEIMMASQTMLLTEVPRDVNTDDMIKGTFLINLEGGDIREESAYKVIVLPAAKAKCPRCRKYTADSTETPCARCMQILGEK
;
A
#
# COMPACT_ATOMS: atom_id res chain seq x y z
N ILE A 1 -1.19 3.64 -5.52
CA ILE A 1 -2.41 2.85 -5.82
C ILE A 1 -3.25 3.43 -6.96
N LEU A 2 -3.63 4.72 -6.98
CA LEU A 2 -4.57 5.28 -7.98
C LEU A 2 -4.04 5.25 -9.43
N HIS A 3 -2.73 5.22 -9.66
CA HIS A 3 -2.18 5.01 -11.00
C HIS A 3 -2.47 3.60 -11.56
N LEU A 4 -2.64 2.60 -10.70
CA LEU A 4 -2.91 1.21 -11.12
C LEU A 4 -4.28 1.04 -11.78
N PRO A 5 -5.43 1.49 -11.22
CA PRO A 5 -6.71 1.41 -11.91
C PRO A 5 -6.72 2.21 -13.22
N HIS A 6 -5.94 3.30 -13.33
CA HIS A 6 -5.77 4.00 -14.61
C HIS A 6 -5.09 3.13 -15.67
N GLY A 7 -3.94 2.52 -15.33
CA GLY A 7 -3.24 1.60 -16.24
C GLY A 7 -4.09 0.38 -16.60
N PHE A 8 -4.78 -0.20 -15.62
CA PHE A 8 -5.71 -1.32 -15.80
C PHE A 8 -6.88 -0.94 -16.74
N ALA A 9 -7.54 0.19 -16.50
CA ALA A 9 -8.67 0.65 -17.30
C ALA A 9 -8.28 0.85 -18.77
N ASN A 10 -7.09 1.41 -19.03
CA ASN A 10 -6.56 1.57 -20.39
C ASN A 10 -6.37 0.21 -21.09
N GLN A 11 -5.73 -0.75 -20.40
CA GLN A 11 -5.46 -2.08 -20.95
C GLN A 11 -6.75 -2.87 -21.23
N VAL A 12 -7.71 -2.81 -20.31
CA VAL A 12 -9.04 -3.45 -20.48
C VAL A 12 -9.80 -2.81 -21.64
N THR A 13 -9.83 -1.48 -21.71
CA THR A 13 -10.52 -0.75 -22.78
C THR A 13 -9.94 -1.14 -24.14
N GLN A 14 -8.62 -1.23 -24.26
CA GLN A 14 -7.97 -1.67 -25.48
C GLN A 14 -8.30 -3.12 -25.82
N ALA A 15 -8.29 -4.03 -24.84
CA ALA A 15 -8.66 -5.42 -25.05
C ALA A 15 -10.11 -5.59 -25.54
N TYR A 16 -11.05 -4.78 -25.03
CA TYR A 16 -12.42 -4.76 -25.55
C TYR A 16 -12.51 -4.23 -26.99
N LYS A 17 -11.77 -3.17 -27.33
CA LYS A 17 -11.71 -2.65 -28.72
C LYS A 17 -11.18 -3.69 -29.70
N GLU A 18 -10.26 -4.54 -29.26
CA GLU A 18 -9.69 -5.65 -30.02
C GLU A 18 -10.56 -6.92 -29.98
N HIS A 19 -11.72 -6.90 -29.32
CA HIS A 19 -12.58 -8.07 -29.08
C HIS A 19 -11.86 -9.23 -28.37
N ASN A 20 -10.80 -8.93 -27.60
CA ASN A 20 -9.99 -9.91 -26.89
C ASN A 20 -10.48 -10.09 -25.45
N TYR A 21 -11.64 -10.72 -25.29
CA TYR A 21 -12.27 -10.94 -23.98
C TYR A 21 -11.42 -11.83 -23.04
N GLY A 22 -10.67 -12.78 -23.60
CA GLY A 22 -9.73 -13.60 -22.83
C GLY A 22 -8.59 -12.78 -22.19
N LYS A 23 -8.14 -11.71 -22.85
CA LYS A 23 -7.19 -10.76 -22.26
C LYS A 23 -7.85 -9.95 -21.15
N VAL A 24 -9.11 -9.51 -21.30
CA VAL A 24 -9.85 -8.81 -20.24
C VAL A 24 -9.92 -9.66 -18.97
N VAL A 25 -10.29 -10.94 -19.07
CA VAL A 25 -10.38 -11.84 -17.91
C VAL A 25 -9.03 -12.02 -17.23
N ARG A 26 -7.95 -12.20 -18.01
CA ARG A 26 -6.59 -12.33 -17.44
C ARG A 26 -6.13 -11.05 -16.73
N LEU A 27 -6.40 -9.88 -17.30
CA LEU A 27 -6.09 -8.59 -16.69
C LEU A 27 -6.85 -8.40 -15.37
N LEU A 28 -8.14 -8.72 -15.35
CA LEU A 28 -8.98 -8.69 -14.16
C LEU A 28 -8.45 -9.59 -13.05
N GLN A 29 -8.16 -10.86 -13.37
CA GLN A 29 -7.63 -11.82 -12.42
C GLN A 29 -6.27 -11.36 -11.86
N ALA A 30 -5.37 -10.88 -12.73
CA ALA A 30 -4.07 -10.36 -12.32
C ALA A 30 -4.22 -9.15 -11.39
N PHE A 31 -5.05 -8.17 -11.75
CA PHE A 31 -5.28 -6.96 -10.95
C PHE A 31 -5.86 -7.28 -9.57
N CYS A 32 -6.89 -8.14 -9.51
CA CYS A 32 -7.51 -8.54 -8.24
C CYS A 32 -6.57 -9.36 -7.35
N SER A 33 -5.79 -10.27 -7.93
CA SER A 33 -4.91 -11.15 -7.15
C SER A 33 -3.63 -10.44 -6.70
N LYS A 34 -2.89 -9.83 -7.64
CA LYS A 34 -1.57 -9.26 -7.41
C LYS A 34 -1.64 -7.87 -6.77
N ASP A 35 -2.34 -6.95 -7.40
CA ASP A 35 -2.31 -5.53 -7.00
C ASP A 35 -3.22 -5.26 -5.80
N LEU A 36 -4.39 -5.89 -5.77
CA LEU A 36 -5.35 -5.68 -4.68
C LEU A 36 -5.16 -6.66 -3.53
N SER A 37 -5.38 -7.95 -3.74
CA SER A 37 -5.44 -8.94 -2.66
C SER A 37 -4.09 -9.13 -1.96
N SER A 38 -3.02 -9.43 -2.70
CA SER A 38 -1.70 -9.66 -2.09
C SER A 38 -1.04 -8.39 -1.57
N PHE A 39 -1.27 -7.25 -2.23
CA PHE A 39 -0.57 -6.00 -1.93
C PHE A 39 -1.44 -4.96 -1.23
N TYR A 40 -2.38 -4.32 -1.93
CA TYR A 40 -3.03 -3.13 -1.37
C TYR A 40 -3.89 -3.45 -0.14
N PHE A 41 -4.64 -4.55 -0.15
CA PHE A 41 -5.49 -4.93 0.98
C PHE A 41 -4.69 -5.41 2.19
N SER A 42 -3.46 -5.87 2.04
CA SER A 42 -2.64 -6.28 3.18
C SER A 42 -2.11 -5.08 3.95
N ILE A 43 -1.65 -4.04 3.25
CA ILE A 43 -1.00 -2.86 3.85
C ILE A 43 -2.00 -1.86 4.47
N ILE A 44 -3.23 -1.74 3.92
CA ILE A 44 -4.20 -0.71 4.37
C ILE A 44 -5.09 -1.12 5.54
N LYS A 45 -5.08 -2.40 5.97
CA LYS A 45 -5.99 -2.93 7.00
C LYS A 45 -5.90 -2.16 8.30
N ASP A 46 -4.68 -1.80 8.71
CA ASP A 46 -4.46 -1.05 9.95
C ASP A 46 -5.21 0.28 9.91
N ARG A 47 -4.99 1.11 8.87
CA ARG A 47 -5.67 2.39 8.78
C ARG A 47 -7.18 2.26 8.57
N LEU A 48 -7.62 1.27 7.79
CA LEU A 48 -9.04 1.08 7.47
C LEU A 48 -9.87 0.65 8.70
N TYR A 49 -9.27 -0.16 9.57
CA TYR A 49 -9.96 -0.72 10.74
C TYR A 49 -9.70 0.06 12.03
N CYS A 50 -8.53 0.69 12.13
CA CYS A 50 -8.09 1.30 13.37
C CYS A 50 -8.29 2.81 13.40
N GLU A 51 -8.20 3.54 12.29
CA GLU A 51 -8.40 4.99 12.33
C GLU A 51 -9.89 5.35 12.49
N GLU A 52 -10.15 6.55 12.98
CA GLU A 52 -11.49 7.09 13.13
C GLU A 52 -12.25 7.17 11.81
N GLU A 53 -13.58 7.19 11.90
CA GLU A 53 -14.45 7.19 10.72
C GLU A 53 -14.19 8.39 9.79
N LYS A 54 -13.90 9.56 10.37
CA LYS A 54 -13.65 10.80 9.64
C LYS A 54 -12.17 11.12 9.47
N ASP A 55 -11.27 10.24 9.92
CA ASP A 55 -9.84 10.47 9.82
C ASP A 55 -9.40 10.61 8.34
N PRO A 56 -8.61 11.63 7.98
CA PRO A 56 -8.16 11.84 6.60
C PRO A 56 -7.42 10.65 5.99
N LYS A 57 -6.64 9.87 6.75
CA LYS A 57 -5.95 8.68 6.25
C LYS A 57 -6.95 7.59 5.88
N ARG A 58 -7.97 7.37 6.73
CA ARG A 58 -9.06 6.42 6.44
C ARG A 58 -9.88 6.85 5.23
N ARG A 59 -10.28 8.13 5.17
CA ARG A 59 -11.07 8.68 4.07
C ARG A 59 -10.31 8.65 2.76
N SER A 60 -9.03 9.00 2.76
CA SER A 60 -8.13 8.88 1.61
C SER A 60 -8.08 7.44 1.08
N CYS A 61 -7.94 6.47 1.98
CA CYS A 61 -7.97 5.05 1.64
C CYS A 61 -9.30 4.62 1.00
N GLN A 62 -10.43 5.07 1.56
CA GLN A 62 -11.76 4.76 1.05
C GLN A 62 -12.02 5.41 -0.32
N THR A 63 -11.51 6.62 -0.55
CA THR A 63 -11.57 7.26 -1.88
C THR A 63 -10.83 6.44 -2.93
N ALA A 64 -9.62 5.95 -2.60
CA ALA A 64 -8.88 5.07 -3.49
C ALA A 64 -9.61 3.73 -3.74
N LEU A 65 -10.18 3.12 -2.70
CA LEU A 65 -10.99 1.90 -2.83
C LEU A 65 -12.24 2.11 -3.69
N ALA A 66 -12.89 3.28 -3.59
CA ALA A 66 -14.04 3.62 -4.41
C ALA A 66 -13.68 3.68 -5.90
N ALA A 67 -12.55 4.33 -6.24
CA ALA A 67 -12.07 4.39 -7.63
C ALA A 67 -11.68 2.99 -8.18
N VAL A 68 -11.06 2.16 -7.35
CA VAL A 68 -10.74 0.77 -7.70
C VAL A 68 -12.01 -0.05 -7.94
N LEU A 69 -12.99 0.04 -7.03
CA LEU A 69 -14.26 -0.67 -7.15
C LEU A 69 -15.01 -0.27 -8.43
N ASP A 70 -15.10 1.02 -8.73
CA ASP A 70 -15.74 1.52 -9.95
C ASP A 70 -15.08 0.95 -11.22
N SER A 71 -13.73 0.99 -11.27
CA SER A 71 -12.95 0.45 -12.39
C SER A 71 -13.19 -1.05 -12.57
N VAL A 72 -13.15 -1.83 -11.47
CA VAL A 72 -13.35 -3.28 -11.52
C VAL A 72 -14.78 -3.61 -11.95
N VAL A 73 -15.81 -3.06 -11.29
CA VAL A 73 -17.22 -3.35 -11.59
C VAL A 73 -17.57 -3.08 -13.05
N ARG A 74 -17.15 -1.92 -13.57
CA ARG A 74 -17.43 -1.56 -14.97
C ARG A 74 -16.63 -2.40 -15.96
N SER A 75 -15.40 -2.78 -15.62
CA SER A 75 -14.57 -3.61 -16.49
C SER A 75 -15.12 -5.01 -16.72
N PHE A 76 -15.82 -5.60 -15.74
CA PHE A 76 -16.39 -6.93 -15.89
C PHE A 76 -17.89 -6.93 -16.22
N ALA A 77 -18.56 -5.77 -16.21
CA ALA A 77 -19.97 -5.60 -16.58
C ALA A 77 -20.38 -6.26 -17.92
N PRO A 78 -19.59 -6.15 -19.01
CA PRO A 78 -19.92 -6.81 -20.26
C PRO A 78 -19.83 -8.35 -20.22
N ILE A 79 -19.16 -8.93 -19.22
CA ILE A 79 -18.91 -10.39 -19.13
C ILE A 79 -19.78 -11.04 -18.04
N LEU A 80 -19.92 -10.39 -16.87
CA LEU A 80 -20.71 -10.89 -15.73
C LEU A 80 -21.80 -9.87 -15.35
N PRO A 81 -22.85 -9.72 -16.19
CA PRO A 81 -23.78 -8.61 -16.05
C PRO A 81 -24.56 -8.61 -14.73
N HIS A 82 -25.04 -9.78 -14.29
CA HIS A 82 -25.81 -9.91 -13.05
C HIS A 82 -24.97 -9.57 -11.82
N LEU A 83 -23.74 -10.10 -11.73
CA LEU A 83 -22.81 -9.83 -10.63
C LEU A 83 -22.44 -8.33 -10.59
N SER A 84 -22.23 -7.74 -11.75
CA SER A 84 -21.83 -6.32 -11.83
C SER A 84 -22.96 -5.42 -11.36
N GLU A 85 -24.18 -5.72 -11.79
CA GLU A 85 -25.37 -4.99 -11.37
C GLU A 85 -25.61 -5.16 -9.86
N GLU A 86 -25.52 -6.38 -9.34
CA GLU A 86 -25.64 -6.64 -7.91
C GLU A 86 -24.63 -5.82 -7.11
N VAL A 87 -23.34 -5.89 -7.44
CA VAL A 87 -22.30 -5.10 -6.75
C VAL A 87 -22.60 -3.61 -6.86
N PHE A 88 -22.99 -3.12 -8.05
CA PHE A 88 -23.32 -1.72 -8.28
C PHE A 88 -24.52 -1.24 -7.42
N GLN A 89 -25.51 -2.10 -7.18
CA GLN A 89 -26.62 -1.79 -6.28
C GLN A 89 -26.18 -1.60 -4.82
N TYR A 90 -25.15 -2.30 -4.37
CA TYR A 90 -24.63 -2.20 -2.99
C TYR A 90 -23.52 -1.15 -2.79
N ILE A 91 -23.12 -0.41 -3.83
CA ILE A 91 -22.16 0.69 -3.70
C ILE A 91 -22.71 1.77 -2.75
N PRO A 92 -21.98 2.14 -1.67
CA PRO A 92 -22.50 3.03 -0.63
C PRO A 92 -22.36 4.52 -0.93
N TYR A 93 -21.66 4.89 -2.01
CA TYR A 93 -21.47 6.28 -2.42
C TYR A 93 -22.44 6.68 -3.55
N ARG A 94 -22.55 7.99 -3.80
CA ARG A 94 -23.47 8.56 -4.79
C ARG A 94 -23.18 7.97 -6.18
N LYS A 95 -24.22 7.40 -6.77
CA LYS A 95 -24.20 6.84 -8.12
C LYS A 95 -24.75 7.88 -9.10
N GLU A 96 -24.23 7.89 -10.32
CA GLU A 96 -24.73 8.76 -11.39
C GLU A 96 -26.04 8.22 -11.99
N SER A 97 -26.28 6.92 -11.86
CA SER A 97 -27.46 6.23 -12.38
C SER A 97 -27.82 5.03 -11.51
N ASP A 98 -29.00 4.47 -11.75
CA ASP A 98 -29.52 3.31 -11.01
C ASP A 98 -28.98 1.96 -11.50
N SER A 99 -28.12 1.90 -12.53
CA SER A 99 -27.58 0.64 -13.05
C SER A 99 -26.21 0.83 -13.66
N VAL A 100 -25.33 -0.17 -13.53
CA VAL A 100 -23.98 -0.10 -14.12
C VAL A 100 -24.05 0.12 -15.64
N PHE A 101 -25.06 -0.44 -16.30
CA PHE A 101 -25.28 -0.33 -17.75
C PHE A 101 -25.78 1.05 -18.20
N ARG A 102 -26.18 1.92 -17.27
CA ARG A 102 -26.60 3.31 -17.54
C ARG A 102 -25.57 4.34 -17.07
N SER A 103 -24.52 3.88 -16.41
CA SER A 103 -23.53 4.74 -15.76
C SER A 103 -22.33 5.10 -16.66
N GLY A 104 -22.25 4.54 -17.87
CA GLY A 104 -21.13 4.78 -18.80
C GLY A 104 -19.90 3.89 -18.54
N TRP A 105 -18.76 4.26 -19.14
CA TRP A 105 -17.51 3.51 -19.01
C TRP A 105 -16.66 3.98 -17.81
N MET A 106 -15.58 3.25 -17.50
CA MET A 106 -14.66 3.59 -16.40
C MET A 106 -14.11 5.01 -16.55
N THR A 107 -14.15 5.80 -15.48
CA THR A 107 -13.55 7.15 -15.46
C THR A 107 -12.27 7.12 -14.63
N THR A 108 -11.12 7.30 -15.29
CA THR A 108 -9.82 7.38 -14.62
C THR A 108 -9.07 8.64 -15.04
N SER A 109 -8.30 9.22 -14.14
CA SER A 109 -7.56 10.46 -14.40
C SER A 109 -6.08 10.18 -14.63
N ALA A 110 -5.52 10.74 -15.71
CA ALA A 110 -4.08 10.69 -15.98
C ALA A 110 -3.26 11.39 -14.88
N VAL A 111 -3.87 12.34 -14.14
CA VAL A 111 -3.23 13.07 -13.01
C VAL A 111 -2.81 12.12 -11.88
N TRP A 112 -3.36 10.91 -11.81
CA TRP A 112 -2.97 9.92 -10.82
C TRP A 112 -1.61 9.30 -11.10
N LYS A 113 -1.10 9.39 -12.33
CA LYS A 113 0.23 8.91 -12.68
C LYS A 113 1.28 9.93 -12.24
N LYS A 114 1.95 9.63 -11.14
CA LYS A 114 3.03 10.44 -10.58
C LYS A 114 4.29 9.57 -10.50
N PRO A 115 5.22 9.67 -11.48
CA PRO A 115 6.40 8.82 -11.54
C PRO A 115 7.17 8.80 -10.22
N GLY A 116 7.57 9.95 -9.67
CA GLY A 116 8.30 9.97 -8.38
C GLY A 116 7.62 9.21 -7.21
N LEU A 117 6.29 9.12 -7.17
CA LEU A 117 5.60 8.34 -6.14
C LEU A 117 5.55 6.83 -6.45
N GLU A 118 5.48 6.46 -7.74
CA GLU A 118 5.57 5.06 -8.18
C GLU A 118 6.93 4.49 -7.80
N GLU A 119 8.01 5.21 -8.13
CA GLU A 119 9.38 4.85 -7.80
C GLU A 119 9.63 4.78 -6.28
N ALA A 120 9.03 5.69 -5.49
CA ALA A 120 9.08 5.62 -4.03
C ALA A 120 8.42 4.35 -3.48
N VAL A 121 7.24 3.99 -4.01
CA VAL A 121 6.51 2.78 -3.57
C VAL A 121 7.25 1.52 -4.01
N ASP A 122 7.80 1.49 -5.22
CA ASP A 122 8.57 0.35 -5.72
C ASP A 122 9.84 0.13 -4.91
N GLY A 123 10.54 1.21 -4.56
CA GLY A 123 11.69 1.17 -3.65
C GLY A 123 11.33 0.65 -2.27
N ALA A 124 10.23 1.12 -1.69
CA ALA A 124 9.72 0.59 -0.43
C ALA A 124 9.30 -0.89 -0.54
N CYS A 125 8.76 -1.33 -1.69
CA CYS A 125 8.46 -2.74 -1.92
C CYS A 125 9.74 -3.59 -2.02
N ALA A 126 10.79 -3.12 -2.68
CA ALA A 126 12.07 -3.83 -2.76
C ALA A 126 12.70 -4.04 -1.37
N VAL A 127 12.66 -3.00 -0.53
CA VAL A 127 13.08 -3.08 0.89
C VAL A 127 12.22 -4.10 1.64
N ARG A 128 10.89 -4.01 1.50
CA ARG A 128 9.95 -4.92 2.16
C ARG A 128 10.17 -6.37 1.75
N ASP A 129 10.39 -6.63 0.47
CA ASP A 129 10.54 -8.01 -0.03
C ASP A 129 11.81 -8.64 0.55
N GLY A 130 12.89 -7.86 0.69
CA GLY A 130 14.08 -8.27 1.44
C GLY A 130 13.77 -8.58 2.90
N PHE A 131 13.04 -7.70 3.59
CA PHE A 131 12.59 -7.91 4.98
C PHE A 131 11.71 -9.16 5.14
N LEU A 132 10.69 -9.34 4.31
CA LEU A 132 9.76 -10.47 4.38
C LEU A 132 10.47 -11.80 4.07
N SER A 133 11.44 -11.78 3.15
CA SER A 133 12.29 -12.95 2.88
C SER A 133 13.14 -13.32 4.09
N PHE A 134 13.67 -12.34 4.83
CA PHE A 134 14.49 -12.58 6.02
C PHE A 134 13.69 -13.21 7.17
N ILE A 135 12.44 -12.79 7.39
CA ILE A 135 11.61 -13.33 8.47
C ILE A 135 10.85 -14.62 8.09
N ALA A 136 10.92 -15.06 6.82
CA ALA A 136 10.42 -16.32 6.26
C ALA A 136 9.22 -16.96 7.01
N GLY A 137 8.01 -16.48 6.73
CA GLY A 137 6.76 -17.07 7.24
C GLY A 137 6.35 -16.62 8.64
N LYS A 138 7.15 -15.77 9.30
CA LYS A 138 6.76 -15.12 10.55
C LYS A 138 5.89 -13.89 10.28
N ASN A 139 5.17 -13.47 11.31
CA ASN A 139 4.30 -12.30 11.22
C ASN A 139 5.14 -11.02 11.24
N ALA A 140 5.07 -10.22 10.17
CA ALA A 140 5.79 -8.95 10.04
C ALA A 140 5.52 -7.98 11.21
N ALA A 141 4.31 -8.01 11.78
CA ALA A 141 3.94 -7.14 12.90
C ALA A 141 4.73 -7.46 14.18
N GLU A 142 5.40 -8.60 14.31
CA GLU A 142 6.24 -8.93 15.47
C GLU A 142 7.60 -8.23 15.45
N TYR A 143 7.89 -7.50 14.37
CA TYR A 143 9.19 -6.88 14.14
C TYR A 143 9.09 -5.36 14.06
N GLN A 144 10.22 -4.73 14.37
CA GLN A 144 10.55 -3.37 14.00
C GLN A 144 11.64 -3.40 12.93
N VAL A 145 11.52 -2.50 11.96
CA VAL A 145 12.40 -2.43 10.79
C VAL A 145 13.18 -1.13 10.85
N ILE A 146 14.50 -1.20 10.75
CA ILE A 146 15.36 -0.01 10.60
C ILE A 146 15.90 -0.02 9.19
N LEU A 147 15.47 0.94 8.40
CA LEU A 147 15.94 1.20 7.05
C LEU A 147 17.05 2.25 7.13
N VAL A 148 18.26 1.84 6.73
CA VAL A 148 19.43 2.72 6.68
C VAL A 148 19.77 2.98 5.23
N ILE A 149 19.71 4.25 4.81
CA ILE A 149 19.99 4.70 3.44
C ILE A 149 20.88 5.93 3.53
N GLU A 150 21.96 5.96 2.73
CA GLU A 150 22.82 7.15 2.66
C GLU A 150 22.07 8.36 2.08
N PRO A 151 22.39 9.60 2.48
CA PRO A 151 21.73 10.78 1.94
C PRO A 151 21.83 10.84 0.41
N GLY A 152 20.68 10.96 -0.26
CA GLY A 152 20.57 10.94 -1.71
C GLY A 152 19.12 10.73 -2.15
N LEU A 153 18.93 10.47 -3.44
CA LEU A 153 17.59 10.43 -4.04
C LEU A 153 16.71 9.34 -3.42
N PHE A 154 17.28 8.17 -3.07
CA PHE A 154 16.49 7.10 -2.46
C PHE A 154 15.98 7.47 -1.07
N PHE A 155 16.79 8.20 -0.29
CA PHE A 155 16.40 8.69 1.02
C PHE A 155 15.23 9.68 0.88
N GLU A 156 15.33 10.64 -0.04
CA GLU A 156 14.26 11.61 -0.32
C GLU A 156 12.94 10.92 -0.73
N LEU A 157 13.00 9.85 -1.54
CA LEU A 157 11.83 9.06 -1.90
C LEU A 157 11.20 8.36 -0.68
N MET A 158 12.01 7.87 0.26
CA MET A 158 11.50 7.30 1.52
C MET A 158 10.90 8.39 2.43
N GLU A 159 11.49 9.58 2.48
CA GLU A 159 10.96 10.72 3.25
C GLU A 159 9.57 11.16 2.76
N VAL A 160 9.28 11.05 1.45
CA VAL A 160 7.93 11.27 0.91
C VAL A 160 6.90 10.33 1.54
N LEU A 161 7.29 9.09 1.88
CA LEU A 161 6.42 8.08 2.50
C LEU A 161 6.41 8.16 4.03
N GLN A 162 7.49 8.66 4.62
CA GLN A 162 7.69 8.80 6.06
C GLN A 162 8.67 9.97 6.33
N PRO A 163 8.18 11.17 6.64
CA PRO A 163 9.04 12.31 6.95
C PRO A 163 9.64 12.21 8.36
N GLU A 164 9.05 11.43 9.27
CA GLU A 164 9.59 11.24 10.61
C GLU A 164 10.63 10.13 10.65
N GLU A 165 11.67 10.29 11.48
CA GLU A 165 12.68 9.25 11.68
C GLU A 165 12.06 7.92 12.11
N CYS A 166 11.04 7.95 12.97
CA CYS A 166 10.41 6.76 13.51
C CYS A 166 8.89 6.86 13.45
N SER A 167 8.23 5.86 12.85
CA SER A 167 6.78 5.85 12.73
C SER A 167 6.19 4.44 12.82
N ASN A 168 4.96 4.38 13.32
CA ASN A 168 4.13 3.17 13.35
C ASN A 168 2.85 3.35 12.51
N THR A 169 2.65 4.51 11.87
CA THR A 169 1.46 4.83 11.04
C THR A 169 1.78 5.55 9.73
N SER A 170 3.05 5.73 9.39
CA SER A 170 3.49 6.26 8.09
C SER A 170 3.13 5.29 6.96
N GLN A 171 3.13 5.79 5.72
CA GLN A 171 2.89 4.94 4.55
C GLN A 171 4.02 3.92 4.38
N LEU A 172 5.26 4.31 4.68
CA LEU A 172 6.40 3.40 4.68
C LEU A 172 6.18 2.25 5.67
N ASN A 173 5.76 2.53 6.90
CA ASN A 173 5.47 1.49 7.89
C ASN A 173 4.29 0.60 7.48
N GLU A 174 3.24 1.16 6.87
CA GLU A 174 2.15 0.38 6.30
C GLU A 174 2.64 -0.60 5.23
N ILE A 175 3.53 -0.15 4.33
CA ILE A 175 4.13 -1.00 3.31
C ILE A 175 4.94 -2.12 3.94
N MET A 176 5.77 -1.81 4.96
CA MET A 176 6.55 -2.83 5.67
C MET A 176 5.68 -3.84 6.42
N MET A 177 4.43 -3.47 6.77
CA MET A 177 3.53 -4.26 7.63
C MET A 177 4.13 -4.57 9.02
N ALA A 178 5.14 -3.79 9.42
CA ALA A 178 5.84 -3.90 10.68
C ALA A 178 5.12 -3.12 11.80
N SER A 179 5.51 -3.38 13.06
CA SER A 179 5.00 -2.60 14.19
C SER A 179 5.57 -1.19 14.26
N GLN A 180 6.80 -1.03 13.80
CA GLN A 180 7.50 0.24 13.75
C GLN A 180 8.56 0.22 12.64
N THR A 181 8.73 1.35 11.97
CA THR A 181 9.74 1.55 10.94
C THR A 181 10.56 2.79 11.28
N MET A 182 11.88 2.63 11.28
CA MET A 182 12.84 3.72 11.45
C MET A 182 13.56 3.97 10.13
N LEU A 183 13.68 5.23 9.73
CA LEU A 183 14.41 5.69 8.55
C LEU A 183 15.64 6.48 9.03
N LEU A 184 16.83 5.92 8.84
CA LEU A 184 18.09 6.48 9.33
C LEU A 184 19.10 6.68 8.19
N THR A 185 20.03 7.60 8.38
CA THR A 185 21.15 7.81 7.45
C THR A 185 22.38 6.96 7.81
N GLU A 186 22.49 6.56 9.07
CA GLU A 186 23.63 5.81 9.60
C GLU A 186 23.17 4.60 10.41
N VAL A 187 24.03 3.58 10.48
CA VAL A 187 23.77 2.38 11.27
C VAL A 187 23.94 2.72 12.76
N PRO A 188 22.97 2.40 13.63
CA PRO A 188 23.11 2.60 15.07
C PRO A 188 24.32 1.83 15.60
N ARG A 189 25.09 2.46 16.50
CA ARG A 189 26.35 1.91 17.04
C ARG A 189 26.17 0.58 17.77
N ASP A 190 24.99 0.33 18.29
CA ASP A 190 24.67 -0.81 19.15
C ASP A 190 24.17 -2.05 18.37
N VAL A 191 24.11 -1.95 17.03
CA VAL A 191 23.62 -3.03 16.17
C VAL A 191 24.79 -3.80 15.58
N ASN A 192 24.76 -5.13 15.74
CA ASN A 192 25.71 -6.01 15.05
C ASN A 192 25.48 -5.97 13.54
N THR A 193 26.53 -5.65 12.78
CA THR A 193 26.45 -5.49 11.32
C THR A 193 26.32 -6.80 10.54
N ASP A 194 26.54 -7.95 11.19
CA ASP A 194 26.55 -9.26 10.54
C ASP A 194 25.15 -9.77 10.16
N ASP A 195 24.10 -9.37 10.88
CA ASP A 195 22.71 -9.80 10.65
C ASP A 195 21.88 -8.77 9.83
N MET A 196 22.56 -7.96 9.02
CA MET A 196 21.92 -6.93 8.20
C MET A 196 21.61 -7.41 6.78
N ILE A 197 20.39 -7.12 6.32
CA ILE A 197 20.04 -7.31 4.91
C ILE A 197 20.64 -6.13 4.13
N LYS A 198 21.39 -6.42 3.07
CA LYS A 198 21.95 -5.41 2.16
C LYS A 198 21.27 -5.56 0.81
N GLY A 199 20.85 -4.46 0.22
CA GLY A 199 20.24 -4.43 -1.10
C GLY A 199 20.64 -3.18 -1.86
N THR A 200 20.37 -3.19 -3.17
CA THR A 200 20.44 -1.99 -4.00
C THR A 200 19.09 -1.78 -4.67
N PHE A 201 18.75 -0.52 -4.92
CA PHE A 201 17.57 -0.13 -5.66
C PHE A 201 17.99 0.79 -6.80
N LEU A 202 17.59 0.42 -8.02
CA LEU A 202 17.80 1.25 -9.20
C LEU A 202 16.62 2.22 -9.33
N ILE A 203 16.88 3.48 -8.99
CA ILE A 203 15.95 4.57 -9.18
C ILE A 203 15.94 4.92 -10.66
N ASN A 204 14.74 5.01 -11.25
CA ASN A 204 14.57 5.32 -12.66
C ASN A 204 13.44 6.33 -12.82
N LEU A 205 13.76 7.62 -12.75
CA LEU A 205 12.79 8.69 -12.90
C LEU A 205 12.78 9.22 -14.34
N GLU A 206 11.71 9.95 -14.67
CA GLU A 206 11.56 10.69 -15.93
C GLU A 206 11.68 9.82 -17.20
N GLY A 207 11.41 8.51 -17.09
CA GLY A 207 11.45 7.61 -18.23
C GLY A 207 12.86 7.17 -18.65
N GLY A 208 13.87 7.36 -17.79
CA GLY A 208 15.24 6.93 -18.06
C GLY A 208 16.29 8.02 -17.94
N ASP A 209 15.88 9.28 -17.85
CA ASP A 209 16.78 10.43 -17.83
C ASP A 209 17.57 10.52 -16.52
N ILE A 210 16.98 10.07 -15.41
CA ILE A 210 17.63 9.95 -14.11
C ILE A 210 17.72 8.46 -13.75
N ARG A 211 18.94 7.94 -13.69
CA ARG A 211 19.25 6.58 -13.28
C ARG A 211 20.32 6.58 -12.21
N GLU A 212 19.93 6.19 -11.01
CA GLU A 212 20.81 6.16 -9.84
C GLU A 212 20.61 4.83 -9.11
N GLU A 213 21.69 4.09 -8.89
CA GLU A 213 21.67 2.92 -8.03
C GLU A 213 22.04 3.34 -6.61
N SER A 214 21.13 3.11 -5.67
CA SER A 214 21.33 3.44 -4.26
C SER A 214 21.35 2.17 -3.42
N ALA A 215 22.35 2.05 -2.55
CA ALA A 215 22.44 0.96 -1.60
C ALA A 215 21.61 1.25 -0.35
N TYR A 216 20.97 0.22 0.19
CA TYR A 216 20.25 0.30 1.46
C TYR A 216 20.57 -0.89 2.34
N LYS A 217 20.39 -0.69 3.64
CA LYS A 217 20.54 -1.73 4.64
C LYS A 217 19.27 -1.82 5.47
N VAL A 218 18.85 -3.03 5.79
CA VAL A 218 17.69 -3.28 6.63
C VAL A 218 18.12 -4.07 7.85
N ILE A 219 17.83 -3.54 9.02
CA ILE A 219 18.01 -4.21 10.31
C ILE A 219 16.64 -4.61 10.79
N VAL A 220 16.50 -5.89 11.16
CA VAL A 220 15.24 -6.46 11.63
C VAL A 220 15.40 -6.85 13.09
N LEU A 221 14.63 -6.21 13.96
CA LEU A 221 14.65 -6.47 15.39
C LEU A 221 13.25 -6.92 15.85
N PRO A 222 13.14 -7.82 16.84
CA PRO A 222 11.86 -8.08 17.50
C PRO A 222 11.29 -6.79 18.09
N ALA A 223 9.98 -6.60 17.99
CA ALA A 223 9.33 -5.44 18.57
C ALA A 223 9.44 -5.48 20.11
N ALA A 224 9.88 -4.38 20.72
CA ALA A 224 10.14 -4.31 22.17
C ALA A 224 8.86 -4.19 23.02
N LYS A 225 7.78 -3.68 22.43
CA LYS A 225 6.51 -3.40 23.13
C LYS A 225 5.55 -4.58 23.09
N ALA A 226 4.53 -4.55 23.94
CA ALA A 226 3.49 -5.57 23.95
C ALA A 226 2.50 -5.40 22.77
N LYS A 227 1.90 -6.52 22.37
CA LYS A 227 0.87 -6.56 21.32
C LYS A 227 -0.40 -5.84 21.79
N CYS A 228 -0.81 -4.82 21.05
CA CYS A 228 -2.05 -4.10 21.30
C CYS A 228 -3.28 -4.98 20.99
N PRO A 229 -4.29 -5.07 21.88
CA PRO A 229 -5.49 -5.88 21.65
C PRO A 229 -6.38 -5.37 20.50
N ARG A 230 -6.28 -4.08 20.12
CA ARG A 230 -7.08 -3.46 19.06
C ARG A 230 -6.40 -3.52 17.69
N CYS A 231 -5.29 -2.82 17.50
CA CYS A 231 -4.62 -2.77 16.20
C CYS A 231 -3.69 -3.96 15.94
N ARG A 232 -3.43 -4.81 16.94
CA ARG A 232 -2.55 -5.99 16.87
C ARG A 232 -1.07 -5.70 16.54
N LYS A 233 -0.66 -4.43 16.49
CA LYS A 233 0.74 -4.00 16.47
C LYS A 233 1.35 -4.04 17.87
N TYR A 234 2.64 -4.29 17.95
CA TYR A 234 3.46 -4.33 19.16
C TYR A 234 3.89 -2.90 19.51
N THR A 235 2.94 -2.14 20.05
CA THR A 235 3.08 -0.71 20.38
C THR A 235 2.50 -0.33 21.74
N ALA A 236 1.90 -1.29 22.45
CA ALA A 236 1.29 -1.09 23.75
C ALA A 236 2.29 -1.36 24.88
N ASP A 237 2.06 -0.77 26.06
CA ASP A 237 2.92 -0.99 27.21
C ASP A 237 2.60 -2.31 27.93
N SER A 238 1.37 -2.83 27.78
CA SER A 238 0.97 -4.17 28.23
C SER A 238 0.05 -4.86 27.22
N THR A 239 -0.11 -6.18 27.34
CA THR A 239 -0.99 -6.97 26.45
C THR A 239 -2.47 -6.72 26.68
N GLU A 240 -2.84 -6.17 27.84
CA GLU A 240 -4.22 -5.91 28.24
C GLU A 240 -4.67 -4.49 27.88
N THR A 241 -3.72 -3.57 27.65
CA THR A 241 -4.01 -2.16 27.38
C THR A 241 -3.86 -1.83 25.89
N PRO A 242 -4.82 -1.09 25.29
CA PRO A 242 -4.62 -0.55 23.96
C PRO A 242 -3.42 0.42 23.90
N CYS A 243 -2.76 0.51 22.75
CA CYS A 243 -1.69 1.50 22.56
C CYS A 243 -2.25 2.92 22.57
N ALA A 244 -1.39 3.93 22.77
CA ALA A 244 -1.79 5.34 22.86
C ALA A 244 -2.73 5.79 21.71
N ARG A 245 -2.38 5.43 20.46
CA ARG A 245 -3.23 5.69 19.28
C ARG A 245 -4.63 5.08 19.43
N CYS A 246 -4.70 3.81 19.82
CA CYS A 246 -5.97 3.11 19.98
C CYS A 246 -6.79 3.64 21.16
N MET A 247 -6.14 4.07 22.23
CA MET A 247 -6.80 4.69 23.39
C MET A 247 -7.45 6.02 23.00
N GLN A 248 -6.76 6.86 22.23
CA GLN A 248 -7.31 8.12 21.74
C GLN A 248 -8.64 7.89 20.99
N ILE A 249 -8.62 6.99 20.00
CA ILE A 249 -9.79 6.68 19.17
C ILE A 249 -10.95 6.07 19.97
N LEU A 250 -10.66 5.34 21.05
CA LEU A 250 -11.69 4.79 21.93
C LEU A 250 -12.29 5.86 22.86
N GLY A 251 -11.51 6.89 23.20
CA GLY A 251 -11.92 8.01 24.04
C GLY A 251 -12.73 9.09 23.31
N GLU A 252 -12.68 9.15 21.98
CA GLU A 252 -13.41 10.13 21.14
C GLU A 252 -14.88 9.74 20.87
N LYS A 253 -15.46 8.81 21.65
CA LYS A 253 -16.85 8.34 21.52
C LYS A 253 -17.82 8.99 22.50
#